data_AF-A0A6N6LGX3-F1
#
_entry.id   AF-A0A6N6LGX3-F1
#
_cell.length_a   1.000
_cell.length_b   1.000
_cell.length_c   1.000
_cell.angle_alpha   90.00
_cell.angle_beta   90.00
_cell.angle_gamma   90.00
#
_symmetry.space_group_name_H-M   'P 1'
#
loop_
_entity.id
_entity.type
_entity.pdbx_description
1 polymer ?
#
loop_
_entity_poly.entity_id
_entity_poly.type
_entity_poly.pdbx_seq_one_letter_code
_entity_poly.pdbx_strand_id
1 'polypeptide(L)'
;MSALEHLPGIDNGLLRFLTCGSVDDGKSTLIGRLLFDSKTILADTLNAMEKTSAKRGMTAVDLSLLTDGLQAEREQGITIDVAYRYFSTGTRKYIIADAPGHEQYTRNMVTAASTANLAIILVDARKGMLNQTRRHSTIAHLLGIPHLLVAINKMDLVDYDQATYESIKAEYTKFAHKIGLKDVRFIPLSALAGDMVVERGERMPWYEGPTLMQILEAAPAAHTERPESFRFPVQFVCRPQDSANPDLHDYRGFMGRVESGEIAVGDAVTVLPNGLTSRVKAIEIGGQKIDRAIHEQSVTLLLEDEIDTSRGDMIVKSAEAPEPVKQIDANVCWLSETPMSPARTYLVRHTSREVKAKIAKIDYRLDINTLEHEPVTTLVMNDIARLSLKLAQPIFADAYRSNRATGAFIIIDESTNNTVGAGMIA
;
A
#
# COMPACT_ATOMS: atom_id res chain seq x y z
N MET A 1 23.67 18.40 -21.41
CA MET A 1 23.00 19.26 -20.42
C MET A 1 21.96 18.41 -19.71
N SER A 2 22.06 18.39 -18.38
CA SER A 2 21.53 17.36 -17.49
C SER A 2 19.99 17.43 -17.37
N ALA A 3 19.33 16.27 -17.31
CA ALA A 3 17.89 16.08 -17.10
C ALA A 3 17.35 16.60 -15.74
N LEU A 4 18.13 17.40 -15.01
CA LEU A 4 17.81 17.98 -13.71
C LEU A 4 17.13 19.37 -13.79
N GLU A 5 17.03 19.99 -14.97
CA GLU A 5 16.57 21.39 -15.07
C GLU A 5 15.06 21.59 -15.25
N HIS A 6 14.25 20.54 -15.36
CA HIS A 6 12.79 20.65 -15.39
C HIS A 6 12.15 19.76 -14.32
N LEU A 7 12.42 20.08 -13.06
CA LEU A 7 11.47 19.74 -12.00
C LEU A 7 10.26 20.66 -12.17
N PRO A 8 9.03 20.12 -12.23
CA PRO A 8 7.82 20.93 -12.18
C PRO A 8 7.87 21.81 -10.93
N GLY A 9 7.44 23.08 -11.03
CA GLY A 9 7.47 24.02 -9.90
C GLY A 9 6.63 23.60 -8.68
N ILE A 10 5.84 22.52 -8.82
CA ILE A 10 5.08 21.85 -7.76
C ILE A 10 5.17 20.33 -7.99
N ASP A 11 5.84 19.60 -7.09
CA ASP A 11 5.83 18.14 -7.03
C ASP A 11 4.90 17.69 -5.90
N ASN A 12 3.73 17.17 -6.26
CA ASN A 12 2.72 16.62 -5.34
C ASN A 12 3.08 15.22 -4.83
N GLY A 13 4.28 14.73 -5.16
CA GLY A 13 4.85 13.49 -4.67
C GLY A 13 4.30 12.23 -5.35
N LEU A 14 4.39 11.11 -4.64
CA LEU A 14 3.95 9.80 -5.09
C LEU A 14 2.60 9.44 -4.45
N LEU A 15 1.63 9.02 -5.25
CA LEU A 15 0.40 8.39 -4.76
C LEU A 15 0.35 6.93 -5.17
N ARG A 16 0.30 6.03 -4.18
CA ARG A 16 -0.01 4.62 -4.40
C ARG A 16 -1.49 4.40 -4.13
N PHE A 17 -2.23 3.89 -5.10
CA PHE A 17 -3.63 3.55 -4.88
C PHE A 17 -3.98 2.20 -5.48
N LEU A 18 -5.02 1.58 -4.91
CA LEU A 18 -5.54 0.31 -5.39
C LEU A 18 -6.97 0.47 -5.87
N THR A 19 -7.37 -0.33 -6.86
CA THR A 19 -8.76 -0.42 -7.29
C THR A 19 -9.38 -1.74 -6.82
N CYS A 20 -10.56 -1.65 -6.23
CA CYS A 20 -11.34 -2.80 -5.76
C CYS A 20 -12.78 -2.69 -6.25
N GLY A 21 -13.50 -3.81 -6.27
CA GLY A 21 -14.84 -3.89 -6.83
C GLY A 21 -15.16 -5.32 -7.26
N SER A 22 -16.43 -5.60 -7.53
CA SER A 22 -16.89 -6.90 -8.00
C SER A 22 -16.35 -7.21 -9.40
N VAL A 23 -16.54 -8.48 -9.81
CA VAL A 23 -16.51 -8.85 -11.22
C VAL A 23 -17.53 -7.99 -11.96
N ASP A 24 -17.10 -7.42 -13.08
CA ASP A 24 -17.84 -6.52 -13.96
C ASP A 24 -18.07 -5.09 -13.47
N ASP A 25 -17.60 -4.65 -12.30
CA ASP A 25 -17.79 -3.25 -11.87
C ASP A 25 -16.98 -2.22 -12.70
N GLY A 26 -16.21 -2.69 -13.69
CA GLY A 26 -15.49 -1.84 -14.63
C GLY A 26 -14.12 -1.36 -14.13
N LYS A 27 -13.46 -2.11 -13.24
CA LYS A 27 -12.11 -1.79 -12.70
C LYS A 27 -11.09 -1.59 -13.82
N SER A 28 -10.93 -2.61 -14.66
CA SER A 28 -10.02 -2.62 -15.81
C SER A 28 -10.35 -1.51 -16.81
N THR A 29 -11.63 -1.28 -17.08
CA THR A 29 -12.10 -0.18 -17.93
C THR A 29 -11.73 1.19 -17.35
N LEU A 30 -11.89 1.39 -16.04
CA LEU A 30 -11.53 2.65 -15.37
C LEU A 30 -10.02 2.90 -15.43
N ILE A 31 -9.20 1.88 -15.15
CA ILE A 31 -7.74 1.98 -15.26
C ILE A 31 -7.35 2.30 -16.70
N GLY A 32 -7.88 1.56 -17.68
CA GLY A 32 -7.62 1.81 -19.10
C GLY A 32 -7.99 3.23 -19.52
N ARG A 33 -9.15 3.73 -19.07
CA ARG A 33 -9.61 5.08 -19.32
C ARG A 33 -8.71 6.14 -18.69
N LEU A 34 -8.30 5.97 -17.42
CA LEU A 34 -7.35 6.86 -16.77
C LEU A 34 -6.01 6.93 -17.52
N LEU A 35 -5.48 5.78 -17.96
CA LEU A 35 -4.22 5.72 -18.71
C LEU A 35 -4.34 6.36 -20.11
N PHE A 36 -5.49 6.19 -20.76
CA PHE A 36 -5.81 6.79 -22.04
C PHE A 36 -5.93 8.32 -21.96
N ASP A 37 -6.81 8.80 -21.08
CA ASP A 37 -7.12 10.22 -20.96
C ASP A 37 -5.94 11.02 -20.36
N SER A 38 -5.08 10.39 -19.55
CA SER A 38 -3.84 11.02 -19.04
C SER A 38 -2.76 11.18 -20.11
N LYS A 39 -3.00 10.75 -21.35
CA LYS A 39 -2.06 10.83 -22.48
C LYS A 39 -0.70 10.15 -22.21
N THR A 40 -0.67 9.20 -21.27
CA THR A 40 0.55 8.49 -20.89
C THR A 40 0.88 7.34 -21.85
N ILE A 41 -0.07 6.95 -22.71
CA ILE A 41 0.11 5.89 -23.69
C ILE A 41 0.69 6.47 -24.98
N LEU A 42 1.82 5.92 -25.42
CA LEU A 42 2.43 6.24 -26.72
C LEU A 42 1.40 5.99 -27.84
N ALA A 43 1.28 6.93 -28.78
CA ALA A 43 0.30 6.87 -29.88
C ALA A 43 0.34 5.53 -30.66
N ASP A 44 1.50 4.90 -30.74
CA ASP A 44 1.69 3.61 -31.41
C ASP A 44 0.98 2.45 -30.70
N THR A 45 0.90 2.47 -29.37
CA THR A 45 0.20 1.45 -28.59
C THR A 45 -1.31 1.58 -28.78
N LEU A 46 -1.82 2.81 -28.92
CA LEU A 46 -3.23 3.09 -29.20
C LEU A 46 -3.64 2.64 -30.60
N ASN A 47 -2.81 2.92 -31.61
CA ASN A 47 -3.04 2.47 -32.98
C ASN A 47 -3.09 0.92 -33.11
N ALA A 48 -2.27 0.21 -32.32
CA ALA A 48 -2.31 -1.26 -32.27
C ALA A 48 -3.61 -1.79 -31.62
N MET A 49 -4.17 -1.05 -30.68
CA MET A 49 -5.41 -1.40 -29.99
C MET A 49 -6.65 -1.15 -30.81
N GLU A 50 -6.74 0.00 -31.48
CA GLU A 50 -7.80 0.28 -32.45
C GLU A 50 -7.94 -0.84 -33.48
N LYS A 51 -6.80 -1.30 -34.02
CA LYS A 51 -6.76 -2.44 -34.95
C LYS A 51 -7.23 -3.75 -34.31
N THR A 52 -6.98 -3.97 -33.02
CA THR A 52 -7.35 -5.20 -32.30
C THR A 52 -8.83 -5.18 -31.90
N SER A 53 -9.35 -4.05 -31.40
CA SER A 53 -10.78 -3.86 -31.11
C SER A 53 -11.63 -3.95 -32.39
N ALA A 54 -11.16 -3.38 -33.51
CA ALA A 54 -11.81 -3.52 -34.80
C ALA A 54 -11.84 -4.98 -35.29
N LYS A 55 -10.76 -5.75 -35.07
CA LYS A 55 -10.73 -7.20 -35.36
C LYS A 55 -11.72 -8.00 -34.50
N ARG A 56 -12.03 -7.54 -33.28
CA ARG A 56 -13.06 -8.12 -32.40
C ARG A 56 -14.48 -7.61 -32.70
N GLY A 57 -14.66 -6.76 -33.71
CA GLY A 57 -15.97 -6.27 -34.13
C GLY A 57 -16.55 -5.15 -33.26
N MET A 58 -15.74 -4.50 -32.42
CA MET A 58 -16.17 -3.38 -31.57
C MET A 58 -15.98 -2.05 -32.30
N THR A 59 -16.98 -1.16 -32.24
CA THR A 59 -16.95 0.18 -32.86
C THR A 59 -16.17 1.21 -32.04
N ALA A 60 -16.01 0.98 -30.73
CA ALA A 60 -15.20 1.80 -29.83
C ALA A 60 -13.93 1.03 -29.41
N VAL A 61 -12.87 1.77 -29.10
CA VAL A 61 -11.62 1.18 -28.56
C VAL A 61 -11.92 0.54 -27.21
N ASP A 62 -11.64 -0.76 -27.12
CA ASP A 62 -11.78 -1.49 -25.87
C ASP A 62 -10.58 -1.21 -24.97
N LEU A 63 -10.73 -0.22 -24.10
CA LEU A 63 -9.68 0.21 -23.17
C LEU A 63 -9.32 -0.86 -22.13
N SER A 64 -10.14 -1.89 -21.94
CA SER A 64 -9.76 -3.03 -21.08
C SER A 64 -8.57 -3.82 -21.65
N LEU A 65 -8.33 -3.74 -22.96
CA LEU A 65 -7.17 -4.34 -23.61
C LEU A 65 -5.83 -3.79 -23.09
N LEU A 66 -5.79 -2.56 -22.54
CA LEU A 66 -4.60 -1.97 -21.90
C LEU A 66 -4.21 -2.72 -20.64
N THR A 67 -5.20 -3.31 -19.98
CA THR A 67 -5.05 -4.07 -18.76
C THR A 67 -4.98 -5.59 -19.01
N ASP A 68 -5.38 -6.07 -20.20
CA ASP A 68 -5.58 -7.49 -20.51
C ASP A 68 -4.33 -8.33 -20.77
N GLY A 69 -3.12 -7.78 -20.64
CA GLY A 69 -1.88 -8.59 -20.66
C GLY A 69 -1.88 -9.75 -19.65
N LEU A 70 -2.79 -9.71 -18.68
CA LEU A 70 -2.98 -10.69 -17.59
C LEU A 70 -4.28 -11.52 -17.75
N GLN A 71 -5.14 -11.18 -18.71
CA GLN A 71 -6.41 -11.88 -18.93
C GLN A 71 -6.19 -13.22 -19.65
N ALA A 72 -5.15 -13.33 -20.49
CA ALA A 72 -4.75 -14.59 -21.13
C ALA A 72 -4.30 -15.65 -20.09
N GLU A 73 -3.73 -15.22 -18.98
CA GLU A 73 -3.36 -16.07 -17.85
C GLU A 73 -4.60 -16.52 -17.02
N ARG A 74 -5.65 -15.69 -17.00
CA ARG A 74 -6.97 -15.97 -16.40
C ARG A 74 -7.71 -17.11 -17.11
N GLU A 75 -7.52 -17.26 -18.42
CA GLU A 75 -8.03 -18.38 -19.22
C GLU A 75 -7.23 -19.68 -19.00
N GLN A 76 -6.00 -19.57 -18.49
CA GLN A 76 -5.09 -20.70 -18.25
C GLN A 76 -5.03 -21.16 -16.78
N GLY A 77 -5.80 -20.53 -15.88
CA GLY A 77 -5.89 -20.95 -14.48
C GLY A 77 -4.61 -20.74 -13.66
N ILE A 78 -3.70 -19.88 -14.12
CA ILE A 78 -2.47 -19.53 -13.41
C ILE A 78 -2.71 -18.31 -12.50
N THR A 79 -2.02 -18.32 -11.35
CA THR A 79 -2.12 -17.26 -10.33
C THR A 79 -1.19 -16.12 -10.72
N ILE A 80 -1.71 -14.90 -10.89
CA ILE A 80 -0.86 -13.71 -10.98
C ILE A 80 -1.03 -12.85 -9.74
N ASP A 81 0.12 -12.47 -9.20
CA ASP A 81 0.30 -11.43 -8.20
C ASP A 81 -0.26 -10.07 -8.64
N VAL A 82 -0.36 -9.14 -7.71
CA VAL A 82 -0.85 -7.77 -7.94
C VAL A 82 -0.11 -7.11 -9.12
N ALA A 83 -0.86 -6.62 -10.10
CA ALA A 83 -0.27 -5.91 -11.23
C ALA A 83 -0.10 -4.43 -10.92
N TYR A 84 1.11 -3.90 -11.14
CA TYR A 84 1.42 -2.49 -10.94
C TYR A 84 1.46 -1.74 -12.27
N ARG A 85 0.76 -0.61 -12.34
CA ARG A 85 0.80 0.33 -13.46
C ARG A 85 1.29 1.70 -12.97
N TYR A 86 1.96 2.43 -13.85
CA TYR A 86 2.60 3.70 -13.54
C TYR A 86 2.12 4.77 -14.50
N PHE A 87 1.79 5.95 -13.98
CA PHE A 87 1.54 7.13 -14.80
C PHE A 87 1.90 8.42 -14.05
N SER A 88 1.95 9.54 -14.76
CA SER A 88 2.25 10.85 -14.17
C SER A 88 1.54 11.97 -14.92
N THR A 89 1.16 13.01 -14.22
CA THR A 89 0.46 14.20 -14.74
C THR A 89 1.38 15.41 -14.93
N GLY A 90 2.70 15.20 -14.81
CA GLY A 90 3.68 16.27 -14.72
C GLY A 90 3.84 16.78 -13.29
N THR A 91 2.76 17.01 -12.54
CA THR A 91 2.81 17.46 -11.13
C THR A 91 2.88 16.35 -10.11
N ARG A 92 2.49 15.11 -10.48
CA ARG A 92 2.45 13.97 -9.56
C ARG A 92 2.77 12.65 -10.24
N LYS A 93 3.31 11.70 -9.48
CA LYS A 93 3.55 10.31 -9.90
C LYS A 93 2.53 9.37 -9.24
N TYR A 94 2.07 8.39 -10.00
CA TYR A 94 1.05 7.44 -9.56
C TYR A 94 1.49 6.00 -9.75
N ILE A 95 1.18 5.17 -8.75
CA ILE A 95 1.30 3.71 -8.82
C ILE A 95 -0.09 3.13 -8.57
N ILE A 96 -0.61 2.43 -9.57
CA ILE A 96 -1.89 1.73 -9.51
C ILE A 96 -1.63 0.26 -9.22
N ALA A 97 -2.19 -0.26 -8.13
CA ALA A 97 -2.24 -1.68 -7.84
C ALA A 97 -3.59 -2.27 -8.29
N ASP A 98 -3.58 -3.07 -9.34
CA ASP A 98 -4.74 -3.82 -9.81
C ASP A 98 -4.78 -5.19 -9.11
N ALA A 99 -5.56 -5.26 -8.03
CA ALA A 99 -5.80 -6.49 -7.29
C ALA A 99 -7.06 -7.19 -7.83
N PRO A 100 -7.00 -8.49 -8.19
CA PRO A 100 -8.16 -9.21 -8.69
C PRO A 100 -9.27 -9.31 -7.63
N GLY A 101 -10.51 -9.00 -8.02
CA GLY A 101 -11.65 -8.81 -7.09
C GLY A 101 -12.44 -10.07 -6.71
N HIS A 102 -11.85 -11.27 -6.76
CA HIS A 102 -12.53 -12.53 -6.40
C HIS A 102 -12.27 -12.90 -4.94
N GLU A 103 -13.21 -13.65 -4.34
CA GLU A 103 -13.18 -14.08 -2.94
C GLU A 103 -11.95 -14.93 -2.56
N GLN A 104 -11.28 -15.55 -3.53
CA GLN A 104 -10.08 -16.35 -3.31
C GLN A 104 -8.79 -15.51 -3.24
N TYR A 105 -8.87 -14.20 -3.52
CA TYR A 105 -7.69 -13.33 -3.68
C TYR A 105 -7.53 -12.29 -2.56
N THR A 106 -8.03 -12.55 -1.33
CA THR A 106 -7.75 -11.68 -0.17
C THR A 106 -6.25 -11.47 -0.01
N ARG A 107 -5.43 -12.50 -0.22
CA ARG A 107 -3.96 -12.38 -0.24
C ARG A 107 -3.46 -11.27 -1.16
N ASN A 108 -3.93 -11.22 -2.40
CA ASN A 108 -3.47 -10.24 -3.38
C ASN A 108 -3.94 -8.83 -2.98
N MET A 109 -5.16 -8.71 -2.48
CA MET A 109 -5.64 -7.44 -1.93
C MET A 109 -4.77 -7.00 -0.75
N VAL A 110 -4.38 -7.90 0.15
CA VAL A 110 -3.51 -7.60 1.31
C VAL A 110 -2.15 -7.09 0.85
N THR A 111 -1.54 -7.76 -0.12
CA THR A 111 -0.27 -7.32 -0.71
C THR A 111 -0.40 -5.92 -1.33
N ALA A 112 -1.41 -5.69 -2.16
CA ALA A 112 -1.65 -4.38 -2.79
C ALA A 112 -1.90 -3.26 -1.77
N ALA A 113 -2.78 -3.52 -0.82
CA ALA A 113 -3.24 -2.56 0.18
C ALA A 113 -2.17 -2.19 1.21
N SER A 114 -1.23 -3.10 1.50
CA SER A 114 -0.14 -2.84 2.46
C SER A 114 0.70 -1.61 2.14
N THR A 115 0.77 -1.22 0.85
CA THR A 115 1.53 -0.04 0.38
C THR A 115 0.64 1.09 -0.15
N ALA A 116 -0.67 0.86 -0.26
CA ALA A 116 -1.59 1.84 -0.82
C ALA A 116 -1.93 2.95 0.18
N ASN A 117 -1.97 4.19 -0.31
CA ASN A 117 -2.42 5.37 0.42
C ASN A 117 -3.91 5.66 0.17
N LEU A 118 -4.46 5.18 -0.95
CA LEU A 118 -5.86 5.36 -1.30
C LEU A 118 -6.43 4.07 -1.88
N ALA A 119 -7.69 3.76 -1.59
CA ALA A 119 -8.42 2.70 -2.26
C ALA A 119 -9.65 3.24 -2.97
N ILE A 120 -9.78 2.90 -4.26
CA ILE A 120 -10.95 3.18 -5.07
C ILE A 120 -11.85 1.95 -5.05
N ILE A 121 -13.00 2.04 -4.40
CA ILE A 121 -14.03 1.00 -4.39
C ILE A 121 -15.04 1.29 -5.50
N LEU A 122 -15.00 0.52 -6.58
CA LEU A 122 -15.97 0.63 -7.67
C LEU A 122 -17.28 -0.07 -7.28
N VAL A 123 -18.39 0.56 -7.65
CA VAL A 123 -19.76 0.07 -7.44
C VAL A 123 -20.54 0.26 -8.75
N ASP A 124 -21.08 -0.81 -9.32
CA ASP A 124 -21.98 -0.72 -10.49
C ASP A 124 -23.31 -0.08 -10.07
N ALA A 125 -23.65 1.08 -10.64
CA ALA A 125 -24.85 1.85 -10.31
C ALA A 125 -26.16 1.05 -10.48
N ARG A 126 -26.18 0.05 -11.37
CA ARG A 126 -27.36 -0.81 -11.57
C ARG A 126 -27.56 -1.82 -10.45
N LYS A 127 -26.46 -2.23 -9.80
CA LYS A 127 -26.45 -3.30 -8.79
C LYS A 127 -26.46 -2.73 -7.37
N GLY A 128 -25.91 -1.54 -7.18
CA GLY A 128 -25.73 -0.94 -5.86
C GLY A 128 -24.76 -1.73 -4.98
N MET A 129 -24.99 -1.75 -3.68
CA MET A 129 -24.10 -2.37 -2.70
C MET A 129 -24.15 -3.90 -2.73
N LEU A 130 -23.02 -4.52 -3.09
CA LEU A 130 -22.85 -5.97 -3.07
C LEU A 130 -22.06 -6.43 -1.84
N ASN A 131 -22.13 -7.73 -1.50
CA ASN A 131 -21.31 -8.34 -0.45
C ASN A 131 -19.81 -8.15 -0.71
N GLN A 132 -19.38 -8.24 -1.98
CA GLN A 132 -17.99 -7.98 -2.37
C GLN A 132 -17.57 -6.53 -2.12
N THR A 133 -18.46 -5.55 -2.34
CA THR A 133 -18.20 -4.14 -2.02
C THR A 133 -17.95 -3.96 -0.53
N ARG A 134 -18.79 -4.58 0.32
CA ARG A 134 -18.62 -4.55 1.78
C ARG A 134 -17.30 -5.19 2.19
N ARG A 135 -17.01 -6.37 1.65
CA ARG A 135 -15.78 -7.13 1.91
C ARG A 135 -14.52 -6.33 1.57
N HIS A 136 -14.41 -5.77 0.37
CA HIS A 136 -13.25 -4.97 -0.02
C HIS A 136 -13.10 -3.73 0.87
N SER A 137 -14.21 -3.09 1.24
CA SER A 137 -14.20 -1.91 2.11
C SER A 137 -13.73 -2.25 3.53
N THR A 138 -14.17 -3.40 4.08
CA THR A 138 -13.70 -3.91 5.37
C THR A 138 -12.21 -4.24 5.33
N ILE A 139 -11.74 -4.92 4.29
CA ILE A 139 -10.32 -5.26 4.14
C ILE A 139 -9.48 -4.00 4.00
N ALA A 140 -9.89 -3.03 3.18
CA ALA A 140 -9.19 -1.74 3.05
C ALA A 140 -9.08 -1.00 4.39
N HIS A 141 -10.16 -1.03 5.20
CA HIS A 141 -10.15 -0.46 6.55
C HIS A 141 -9.18 -1.19 7.49
N LEU A 142 -9.23 -2.53 7.51
CA LEU A 142 -8.36 -3.36 8.35
C LEU A 142 -6.88 -3.17 8.02
N LEU A 143 -6.56 -3.00 6.73
CA LEU A 143 -5.22 -2.74 6.23
C LEU A 143 -4.79 -1.28 6.37
N GLY A 144 -5.58 -0.47 7.09
CA GLY A 144 -5.25 0.90 7.47
C GLY A 144 -5.05 1.83 6.29
N ILE A 145 -5.77 1.61 5.18
CA ILE A 145 -5.76 2.56 4.07
C ILE A 145 -6.47 3.83 4.55
N PRO A 146 -5.80 5.00 4.53
CA PRO A 146 -6.34 6.20 5.15
C PRO A 146 -7.49 6.82 4.35
N HIS A 147 -7.42 6.77 3.01
CA HIS A 147 -8.41 7.39 2.13
C HIS A 147 -9.19 6.37 1.33
N LEU A 148 -10.51 6.43 1.42
CA LEU A 148 -11.41 5.59 0.63
C LEU A 148 -12.23 6.44 -0.35
N LEU A 149 -12.18 6.08 -1.63
CA LEU A 149 -12.98 6.71 -2.68
C LEU A 149 -13.96 5.68 -3.25
N VAL A 150 -15.25 5.92 -3.09
CA VAL A 150 -16.30 5.10 -3.68
C VAL A 150 -16.68 5.67 -5.04
N ALA A 151 -16.31 4.95 -6.09
CA ALA A 151 -16.62 5.29 -7.47
C ALA A 151 -17.89 4.55 -7.91
N ILE A 152 -19.02 5.27 -7.96
CA ILE A 152 -20.28 4.75 -8.46
C ILE A 152 -20.21 4.81 -9.98
N ASN A 153 -19.83 3.69 -10.58
CA ASN A 153 -19.54 3.55 -12.00
C ASN A 153 -20.79 3.13 -12.78
N LYS A 154 -20.73 3.26 -14.11
CA LYS A 154 -21.79 2.92 -15.06
C LYS A 154 -23.05 3.77 -14.92
N MET A 155 -22.88 5.05 -14.56
CA MET A 155 -23.99 6.00 -14.52
C MET A 155 -24.69 6.15 -15.87
N ASP A 156 -23.99 5.88 -16.97
CA ASP A 156 -24.55 5.83 -18.33
C ASP A 156 -25.66 4.78 -18.52
N LEU A 157 -25.65 3.70 -17.74
CA LEU A 157 -26.64 2.63 -17.83
C LEU A 157 -27.86 2.85 -16.92
N VAL A 158 -27.85 3.92 -16.13
CA VAL A 158 -28.96 4.36 -15.28
C VAL A 158 -29.35 5.80 -15.62
N ASP A 159 -29.11 6.19 -16.88
CA ASP A 159 -29.44 7.51 -17.43
C ASP A 159 -28.95 8.70 -16.57
N TYR A 160 -27.81 8.52 -15.89
CA TYR A 160 -27.18 9.50 -15.01
C TYR A 160 -28.10 10.00 -13.87
N ASP A 161 -29.00 9.12 -13.40
CA ASP A 161 -29.98 9.43 -12.37
C ASP A 161 -29.36 9.77 -11.00
N GLN A 162 -29.68 10.97 -10.50
CA GLN A 162 -29.21 11.46 -9.20
C GLN A 162 -29.77 10.64 -8.03
N ALA A 163 -31.02 10.15 -8.13
CA ALA A 163 -31.65 9.42 -7.04
C ALA A 163 -30.96 8.07 -6.80
N THR A 164 -30.56 7.38 -7.86
CA THR A 164 -29.76 6.16 -7.82
C THR A 164 -28.41 6.39 -7.12
N TYR A 165 -27.70 7.47 -7.47
CA TYR A 165 -26.43 7.83 -6.82
C TYR A 165 -26.60 8.09 -5.31
N GLU A 166 -27.56 8.92 -4.92
CA GLU A 166 -27.78 9.26 -3.50
C GLU A 166 -28.24 8.06 -2.67
N SER A 167 -29.02 7.14 -3.26
CA SER A 167 -29.41 5.89 -2.61
C SER A 167 -28.20 5.02 -2.27
N ILE A 168 -27.32 4.78 -3.25
CA ILE A 168 -26.10 3.96 -3.06
C ILE A 168 -25.17 4.63 -2.04
N LYS A 169 -24.97 5.95 -2.16
CA LYS A 169 -24.16 6.74 -1.23
C LYS A 169 -24.69 6.66 0.20
N ALA A 170 -26.01 6.79 0.40
CA ALA A 170 -26.62 6.66 1.72
C ALA A 170 -26.44 5.26 2.30
N GLU A 171 -26.62 4.21 1.49
CA GLU A 171 -26.42 2.83 1.93
C GLU A 171 -24.95 2.56 2.32
N TYR A 172 -24.01 2.99 1.47
CA TYR A 172 -22.58 2.85 1.75
C TYR A 172 -22.19 3.62 3.01
N THR A 173 -22.68 4.86 3.19
CA THR A 173 -22.36 5.68 4.36
C THR A 173 -22.80 4.99 5.65
N LYS A 174 -24.00 4.40 5.69
CA LYS A 174 -24.45 3.60 6.85
C LYS A 174 -23.50 2.44 7.16
N PHE A 175 -23.05 1.75 6.13
CA PHE A 175 -22.09 0.66 6.27
C PHE A 175 -20.71 1.14 6.75
N ALA A 176 -20.18 2.23 6.16
CA ALA A 176 -18.92 2.84 6.54
C ALA A 176 -18.89 3.24 8.02
N HIS A 177 -19.98 3.82 8.52
CA HIS A 177 -20.14 4.13 9.94
C HIS A 177 -20.11 2.87 10.82
N LYS A 178 -20.75 1.77 10.41
CA LYS A 178 -20.75 0.49 11.15
C LYS A 178 -19.33 -0.05 11.32
N ILE A 179 -18.48 0.07 10.31
CA ILE A 179 -17.09 -0.43 10.35
C ILE A 179 -16.06 0.60 10.82
N GLY A 180 -16.46 1.84 11.10
CA GLY A 180 -15.57 2.88 11.61
C GLY A 180 -14.70 3.56 10.55
N LEU A 181 -15.09 3.50 9.27
CA LEU A 181 -14.48 4.29 8.21
C LEU A 181 -14.83 5.77 8.39
N LYS A 182 -13.83 6.65 8.39
CA LYS A 182 -13.99 8.09 8.67
C LYS A 182 -13.88 8.98 7.43
N ASP A 183 -12.93 8.71 6.54
CA ASP A 183 -12.72 9.49 5.31
C ASP A 183 -13.17 8.68 4.10
N VAL A 184 -14.45 8.80 3.76
CA VAL A 184 -15.06 8.17 2.58
C VAL A 184 -15.58 9.25 1.66
N ARG A 185 -15.04 9.31 0.45
CA ARG A 185 -15.49 10.21 -0.62
C ARG A 185 -16.30 9.45 -1.64
N PHE A 186 -17.23 10.13 -2.30
CA PHE A 186 -18.10 9.52 -3.31
C PHE A 186 -18.00 10.30 -4.63
N ILE A 187 -17.92 9.58 -5.74
CA ILE A 187 -17.93 10.14 -7.08
C ILE A 187 -18.82 9.31 -8.01
N PRO A 188 -19.79 9.92 -8.71
CA PRO A 188 -20.48 9.29 -9.82
C PRO A 188 -19.61 9.40 -11.08
N LEU A 189 -19.44 8.31 -11.82
CA LEU A 189 -18.68 8.33 -13.06
C LEU A 189 -19.17 7.29 -14.08
N SER A 190 -18.72 7.44 -15.32
CA SER A 190 -18.78 6.37 -16.33
C SER A 190 -17.39 6.13 -16.90
N ALA A 191 -16.77 5.01 -16.51
CA ALA A 191 -15.46 4.63 -17.03
C ALA A 191 -15.46 4.43 -18.56
N LEU A 192 -16.57 3.91 -19.10
CA LEU A 192 -16.71 3.67 -20.54
C LEU A 192 -16.89 4.98 -21.31
N ALA A 193 -17.79 5.85 -20.86
CA ALA A 193 -18.08 7.11 -21.55
C ALA A 193 -17.02 8.20 -21.28
N GLY A 194 -16.27 8.11 -20.18
CA GLY A 194 -15.25 9.08 -19.77
C GLY A 194 -15.76 10.16 -18.80
N ASP A 195 -17.08 10.27 -18.59
CA ASP A 195 -17.69 11.25 -17.69
C ASP A 195 -17.15 11.11 -16.26
N MET A 196 -16.70 12.24 -15.70
CA MET A 196 -16.15 12.40 -14.34
C MET A 196 -14.83 11.66 -14.04
N VAL A 197 -14.17 11.09 -15.06
CA VAL A 197 -12.85 10.46 -14.90
C VAL A 197 -11.74 11.53 -14.91
N VAL A 198 -11.38 12.05 -16.08
CA VAL A 198 -10.48 13.21 -16.22
C VAL A 198 -11.31 14.46 -16.47
N GLU A 199 -12.17 14.40 -17.50
CA GLU A 199 -13.10 15.45 -17.85
C GLU A 199 -14.42 15.31 -17.08
N ARG A 200 -15.08 16.43 -16.79
CA ARG A 200 -16.35 16.46 -16.06
C ARG A 200 -17.52 15.92 -16.88
N GLY A 201 -17.57 16.24 -18.17
CA GLY A 201 -18.75 16.02 -19.01
C GLY A 201 -19.92 16.94 -18.65
N GLU A 202 -21.03 16.83 -19.40
CA GLU A 202 -22.23 17.67 -19.24
C GLU A 202 -23.44 16.88 -18.71
N ARG A 203 -23.33 15.56 -18.58
CA ARG A 203 -24.46 14.65 -18.32
C ARG A 203 -24.88 14.56 -16.85
N MET A 204 -24.04 15.01 -15.93
CA MET A 204 -24.31 15.02 -14.48
C MET A 204 -24.17 16.43 -13.89
N PRO A 205 -24.99 17.41 -14.34
CA PRO A 205 -24.90 18.79 -13.86
C PRO A 205 -25.22 18.93 -12.37
N TRP A 206 -25.94 17.95 -11.81
CA TRP A 206 -26.32 17.89 -10.40
C TRP A 206 -25.16 17.52 -9.45
N TYR A 207 -24.05 16.98 -9.96
CA TYR A 207 -22.88 16.67 -9.12
C TYR A 207 -21.87 17.80 -9.17
N GLU A 208 -21.70 18.55 -8.09
CA GLU A 208 -20.77 19.70 -8.03
C GLU A 208 -19.35 19.33 -7.56
N GLY A 209 -19.12 18.07 -7.16
CA GLY A 209 -17.82 17.60 -6.66
C GLY A 209 -16.72 17.48 -7.73
N PRO A 210 -15.47 17.22 -7.32
CA PRO A 210 -14.32 17.09 -8.24
C PRO A 210 -14.37 15.83 -9.11
N THR A 211 -13.64 15.83 -10.24
CA THR A 211 -13.40 14.63 -11.06
C THR A 211 -12.46 13.65 -10.37
N LEU A 212 -12.42 12.39 -10.84
CA LEU A 212 -11.54 11.38 -10.27
C LEU A 212 -10.07 11.84 -10.29
N MET A 213 -9.63 12.40 -11.42
CA MET A 213 -8.27 12.91 -11.56
C MET A 213 -7.98 14.06 -10.58
N GLN A 214 -8.93 14.98 -10.39
CA GLN A 214 -8.79 16.06 -9.41
C GLN A 214 -8.69 15.53 -7.97
N ILE A 215 -9.47 14.50 -7.62
CA ILE A 215 -9.38 13.84 -6.31
C ILE A 215 -8.00 13.19 -6.14
N LEU A 216 -7.49 12.52 -7.17
CA LEU A 216 -6.17 11.87 -7.15
C LEU A 216 -5.02 12.88 -7.09
N GLU A 217 -5.14 14.07 -7.70
CA GLU A 217 -4.16 15.16 -7.54
C GLU A 217 -4.18 15.75 -6.13
N ALA A 218 -5.37 15.96 -5.56
CA ALA A 218 -5.55 16.58 -4.25
C ALA A 218 -5.39 15.62 -3.07
N ALA A 219 -5.28 14.31 -3.30
CA ALA A 219 -5.11 13.32 -2.25
C ALA A 219 -3.81 13.59 -1.47
N PRO A 220 -3.77 13.46 -0.13
CA PRO A 220 -2.53 13.59 0.63
C PRO A 220 -1.43 12.67 0.08
N ALA A 221 -0.18 13.12 0.09
CA ALA A 221 0.96 12.27 -0.23
C ALA A 221 1.21 11.28 0.92
N ALA A 222 1.87 10.16 0.63
CA ALA A 222 2.24 9.19 1.66
C ALA A 222 2.97 9.88 2.83
N HIS A 223 2.65 9.47 4.07
CA HIS A 223 3.25 9.99 5.31
C HIS A 223 3.05 11.49 5.59
N THR A 224 2.08 12.16 4.95
CA THR A 224 1.81 13.60 5.20
C THR A 224 0.64 13.87 6.16
N GLU A 225 -0.15 12.86 6.49
CA GLU A 225 -1.33 13.04 7.34
C GLU A 225 -0.98 13.33 8.80
N ARG A 226 0.15 12.80 9.28
CA ARG A 226 0.60 12.93 10.67
C ARG A 226 2.13 12.95 10.73
N PRO A 227 2.71 13.67 11.70
CA PRO A 227 4.12 13.48 12.05
C PRO A 227 4.32 12.03 12.52
N GLU A 228 5.15 11.29 11.81
CA GLU A 228 5.56 9.96 12.22
C GLU A 228 6.94 10.04 12.89
N SER A 229 7.17 9.22 13.92
CA SER A 229 8.47 9.12 14.55
C SER A 229 9.51 8.55 13.58
N PHE A 230 10.76 8.99 13.71
CA PHE A 230 11.83 8.52 12.83
C PHE A 230 12.14 7.04 13.06
N ARG A 231 12.11 6.24 11.99
CA ARG A 231 12.50 4.82 11.99
C ARG A 231 13.44 4.51 10.83
N PHE A 232 14.66 4.12 11.14
CA PHE A 232 15.66 3.72 10.14
C PHE A 232 16.18 2.31 10.43
N PRO A 233 15.53 1.26 9.88
CA PRO A 233 16.06 -0.10 9.97
C PRO A 233 17.30 -0.22 9.09
N VAL A 234 18.41 -0.62 9.70
CA VAL A 234 19.68 -0.85 9.01
C VAL A 234 19.54 -2.08 8.12
N GLN A 235 19.83 -1.92 6.84
CA GLN A 235 19.78 -2.99 5.83
C GLN A 235 21.18 -3.48 5.47
N PHE A 236 22.16 -2.57 5.46
CA PHE A 236 23.54 -2.88 5.14
C PHE A 236 24.51 -1.94 5.88
N VAL A 237 25.72 -2.42 6.17
CA VAL A 237 26.78 -1.62 6.80
C VAL A 237 27.95 -1.57 5.83
N CYS A 238 28.19 -0.40 5.27
CA CYS A 238 29.27 -0.16 4.32
C CYS A 238 30.56 0.16 5.05
N ARG A 239 31.58 -0.69 4.85
CA ARG A 239 32.95 -0.50 5.32
C ARG A 239 33.92 -0.87 4.18
N PRO A 240 34.29 0.07 3.31
CA PRO A 240 35.13 -0.22 2.15
C PRO A 240 36.55 -0.65 2.53
N GLN A 241 37.04 -0.30 3.73
CA GLN A 241 38.38 -0.67 4.24
C GLN A 241 39.50 -0.43 3.22
N ASP A 242 39.42 0.69 2.49
CA ASP A 242 40.44 1.06 1.51
C ASP A 242 41.60 1.74 2.23
N SER A 243 42.68 0.99 2.46
CA SER A 243 43.88 1.48 3.13
C SER A 243 44.67 2.52 2.33
N ALA A 244 44.40 2.66 1.03
CA ALA A 244 45.05 3.67 0.19
C ALA A 244 44.34 5.03 0.23
N ASN A 245 43.06 5.07 0.67
CA ASN A 245 42.28 6.29 0.77
C ASN A 245 42.00 6.63 2.25
N PRO A 246 42.67 7.65 2.83
CA PRO A 246 42.47 8.05 4.22
C PRO A 246 41.01 8.35 4.59
N ASP A 247 40.22 8.85 3.63
CA ASP A 247 38.80 9.17 3.85
C ASP A 247 37.91 7.92 3.93
N LEU A 248 38.38 6.78 3.41
CA LEU A 248 37.65 5.51 3.37
C LEU A 248 38.17 4.47 4.37
N HIS A 249 39.32 4.73 5.00
CA HIS A 249 39.92 3.84 6.00
C HIS A 249 38.98 3.63 7.19
N ASP A 250 38.43 4.72 7.74
CA ASP A 250 37.52 4.72 8.90
C ASP A 250 36.04 4.92 8.49
N TYR A 251 35.73 4.79 7.19
CA TYR A 251 34.36 5.00 6.71
C TYR A 251 33.44 3.89 7.20
N ARG A 252 32.39 4.29 7.92
CA ARG A 252 31.31 3.41 8.36
C ARG A 252 29.96 4.05 8.07
N GLY A 253 29.36 3.64 6.96
CA GLY A 253 28.04 4.09 6.54
C GLY A 253 26.97 3.06 6.84
N PHE A 254 25.90 3.46 7.53
CA PHE A 254 24.72 2.63 7.75
C PHE A 254 23.69 2.89 6.66
N MET A 255 23.47 1.90 5.81
CA MET A 255 22.60 2.00 4.64
C MET A 255 21.24 1.38 4.94
N GLY A 256 20.20 2.08 4.54
CA GLY A 256 18.82 1.68 4.72
C GLY A 256 17.86 2.67 4.09
N ARG A 257 16.58 2.39 4.19
CA ARG A 257 15.52 3.32 3.82
C ARG A 257 14.96 3.97 5.07
N VAL A 258 14.75 5.28 5.03
CA VAL A 258 13.97 5.96 6.06
C VAL A 258 12.54 5.47 5.93
N GLU A 259 12.08 4.63 6.85
CA GLU A 259 10.74 4.03 6.77
C GLU A 259 9.64 5.00 7.19
N SER A 260 9.97 5.97 8.04
CA SER A 260 9.04 6.97 8.56
C SER A 260 9.79 8.12 9.23
N GLY A 261 9.12 9.26 9.34
CA GLY A 261 9.68 10.48 9.90
C GLY A 261 10.85 11.03 9.11
N GLU A 262 11.71 11.76 9.81
CA GLU A 262 12.82 12.49 9.22
C GLU A 262 13.99 12.63 10.17
N ILE A 263 15.17 12.86 9.61
CA ILE A 263 16.42 12.99 10.35
C ILE A 263 17.28 14.07 9.72
N ALA A 264 17.91 14.90 10.55
CA ALA A 264 18.87 15.91 10.13
C ALA A 264 20.27 15.64 10.68
N VAL A 265 21.28 16.20 10.04
CA VAL A 265 22.65 16.21 10.58
C VAL A 265 22.66 16.89 11.95
N GLY A 266 23.32 16.27 12.93
CA GLY A 266 23.38 16.71 14.33
C GLY A 266 22.30 16.15 15.25
N ASP A 267 21.24 15.52 14.70
CA ASP A 267 20.18 14.91 15.50
C ASP A 267 20.74 13.81 16.40
N ALA A 268 20.24 13.75 17.65
CA ALA A 268 20.58 12.70 18.61
C ALA A 268 19.83 11.42 18.28
N VAL A 269 20.56 10.32 18.18
CA VAL A 269 20.04 9.01 17.78
C VAL A 269 20.44 7.91 18.75
N THR A 270 19.57 6.91 18.86
CA THR A 270 19.81 5.68 19.61
C THR A 270 19.81 4.50 18.66
N VAL A 271 20.77 3.60 18.80
CA VAL A 271 20.83 2.34 18.06
C VAL A 271 20.16 1.24 18.88
N LEU A 272 19.23 0.51 18.28
CA LEU A 272 18.51 -0.60 18.88
C LEU A 272 18.96 -1.91 18.22
N PRO A 273 19.21 -2.99 18.98
CA PRO A 273 18.78 -3.23 20.36
C PRO A 273 19.76 -2.80 21.46
N ASN A 274 20.99 -2.38 21.12
CA ASN A 274 22.05 -2.17 22.12
C ASN A 274 21.80 -0.97 23.06
N GLY A 275 20.99 0.00 22.65
CA GLY A 275 20.62 1.19 23.42
C GLY A 275 21.70 2.28 23.45
N LEU A 276 22.76 2.14 22.64
CA LEU A 276 23.85 3.12 22.56
C LEU A 276 23.38 4.38 21.81
N THR A 277 23.80 5.53 22.31
CA THR A 277 23.43 6.85 21.75
C THR A 277 24.60 7.48 21.01
N SER A 278 24.31 8.20 19.94
CA SER A 278 25.26 9.00 19.15
C SER A 278 24.53 10.20 18.54
N ARG A 279 25.20 10.98 17.70
CA ARG A 279 24.58 11.93 16.78
C ARG A 279 24.82 11.56 15.32
N VAL A 280 23.99 12.11 14.44
CA VAL A 280 24.16 11.99 12.99
C VAL A 280 25.27 12.93 12.53
N LYS A 281 26.37 12.36 12.05
CA LYS A 281 27.52 13.09 11.51
C LYS A 281 27.28 13.56 10.07
N ALA A 282 26.71 12.70 9.24
CA ALA A 282 26.41 13.00 7.84
C ALA A 282 25.30 12.09 7.31
N ILE A 283 24.62 12.58 6.29
CA ILE A 283 23.59 11.85 5.54
C ILE A 283 23.98 11.89 4.06
N GLU A 284 23.97 10.75 3.39
CA GLU A 284 24.36 10.65 1.98
C GLU A 284 23.30 9.93 1.14
N ILE A 285 22.99 10.47 -0.05
CA ILE A 285 22.16 9.83 -1.08
C ILE A 285 22.97 9.76 -2.37
N GLY A 286 23.18 8.55 -2.91
CA GLY A 286 23.95 8.35 -4.13
C GLY A 286 25.38 8.90 -4.05
N GLY A 287 25.98 8.92 -2.84
CA GLY A 287 27.31 9.48 -2.58
C GLY A 287 27.35 11.01 -2.41
N GLN A 288 26.22 11.70 -2.49
CA GLN A 288 26.12 13.14 -2.24
C GLN A 288 25.62 13.41 -0.83
N LYS A 289 26.26 14.35 -0.13
CA LYS A 289 25.85 14.78 1.22
C LYS A 289 24.61 15.65 1.16
N ILE A 290 23.71 15.43 2.10
CA ILE A 290 22.48 16.21 2.30
C ILE A 290 22.32 16.56 3.79
N ASP A 291 21.61 17.65 4.08
CA ASP A 291 21.44 18.11 5.46
C ASP A 291 20.31 17.38 6.21
N ARG A 292 19.33 16.87 5.47
CA ARG A 292 18.13 16.19 6.00
C ARG A 292 17.68 15.09 5.06
N ALA A 293 17.28 13.97 5.64
CA ALA A 293 16.56 12.90 4.95
C ALA A 293 15.14 12.77 5.48
N ILE A 294 14.24 12.38 4.59
CA ILE A 294 12.81 12.13 4.86
C ILE A 294 12.46 10.69 4.49
N HIS A 295 11.27 10.24 4.89
CA HIS A 295 10.72 8.93 4.56
C HIS A 295 10.81 8.58 3.07
N GLU A 296 10.86 7.28 2.79
CA GLU A 296 11.05 6.66 1.47
C GLU A 296 12.42 6.88 0.81
N GLN A 297 13.27 7.77 1.34
CA GLN A 297 14.63 7.94 0.84
C GLN A 297 15.55 6.81 1.33
N SER A 298 16.26 6.17 0.39
CA SER A 298 17.35 5.26 0.69
C SER A 298 18.64 6.06 0.89
N VAL A 299 19.11 6.11 2.13
CA VAL A 299 20.23 6.96 2.53
C VAL A 299 21.33 6.15 3.22
N THR A 300 22.52 6.73 3.30
CA THR A 300 23.60 6.29 4.17
C THR A 300 23.71 7.26 5.33
N LEU A 301 23.61 6.76 6.55
CA LEU A 301 23.84 7.54 7.77
C LEU A 301 25.24 7.27 8.29
N LEU A 302 25.98 8.33 8.60
CA LEU A 302 27.22 8.26 9.34
C LEU A 302 26.95 8.79 10.75
N LEU A 303 27.50 8.12 11.75
CA LEU A 303 27.39 8.50 13.16
C LEU A 303 28.69 9.16 13.64
N GLU A 304 28.61 9.98 14.67
CA GLU A 304 29.79 10.58 15.33
C GLU A 304 30.60 9.52 16.08
N ASP A 305 29.92 8.62 16.79
CA ASP A 305 30.54 7.56 17.59
C ASP A 305 30.60 6.23 16.83
N GLU A 306 31.63 5.44 17.11
CA GLU A 306 31.77 4.08 16.58
C GLU A 306 30.86 3.09 17.31
N ILE A 307 29.59 3.07 16.93
CA ILE A 307 28.60 2.13 17.49
C ILE A 307 28.58 0.86 16.67
N ASP A 308 28.70 -0.31 17.33
CA ASP A 308 28.51 -1.57 16.63
C ASP A 308 27.04 -1.81 16.26
N THR A 309 26.80 -2.15 14.99
CA THR A 309 25.47 -2.20 14.38
C THR A 309 25.52 -3.11 13.17
N SER A 310 24.45 -3.86 12.95
CA SER A 310 24.31 -4.88 11.93
C SER A 310 22.95 -4.79 11.23
N ARG A 311 22.74 -5.58 10.19
CA ARG A 311 21.43 -5.70 9.55
C ARG A 311 20.40 -6.24 10.55
N GLY A 312 19.23 -5.60 10.61
CA GLY A 312 18.16 -5.94 11.56
C GLY A 312 18.18 -5.11 12.86
N ASP A 313 19.20 -4.27 13.02
CA ASP A 313 19.20 -3.20 14.01
C ASP A 313 18.47 -1.97 13.47
N MET A 314 18.06 -1.07 14.37
CA MET A 314 17.30 0.12 14.00
C MET A 314 17.92 1.36 14.64
N ILE A 315 18.08 2.41 13.84
CA ILE A 315 18.45 3.74 14.32
C ILE A 315 17.16 4.55 14.46
N VAL A 316 16.98 5.15 15.63
CA VAL A 316 15.81 5.99 15.97
C VAL A 316 16.30 7.30 16.57
N LYS A 317 15.45 8.34 16.56
CA LYS A 317 15.71 9.54 17.35
C LYS A 317 15.66 9.18 18.83
N SER A 318 16.62 9.64 19.63
CA SER A 318 16.73 9.22 21.04
C SER A 318 15.49 9.56 21.88
N ALA A 319 14.80 10.65 21.56
CA ALA A 319 13.57 11.07 22.24
C ALA A 319 12.32 10.26 21.84
N GLU A 320 12.42 9.43 20.79
CA GLU A 320 11.29 8.74 20.15
C GLU A 320 11.51 7.22 20.08
N ALA A 321 12.40 6.68 20.92
CA ALA A 321 12.75 5.27 20.91
C ALA A 321 11.54 4.41 21.33
N PRO A 322 11.10 3.44 20.50
CA PRO A 322 10.02 2.54 20.87
C PRO A 322 10.47 1.54 21.95
N GLU A 323 9.52 1.06 22.75
CA GLU A 323 9.80 0.03 23.75
C GLU A 323 10.06 -1.34 23.09
N PRO A 324 11.05 -2.12 23.57
CA PRO A 324 11.28 -3.47 23.09
C PRO A 324 10.15 -4.42 23.50
N VAL A 325 9.49 -5.05 22.53
CA VAL A 325 8.37 -5.97 22.79
C VAL A 325 8.72 -7.41 22.41
N LYS A 326 8.46 -8.35 23.32
CA LYS A 326 8.57 -9.81 23.08
C LYS A 326 7.23 -10.51 22.90
N GLN A 327 6.14 -9.77 23.05
CA GLN A 327 4.79 -10.24 22.77
C GLN A 327 4.07 -9.13 22.01
N ILE A 328 3.43 -9.49 20.91
CA ILE A 328 2.65 -8.56 20.09
C ILE A 328 1.26 -9.12 19.87
N ASP A 329 0.25 -8.26 19.99
CA ASP A 329 -1.10 -8.54 19.55
C ASP A 329 -1.30 -7.88 18.19
N ALA A 330 -1.81 -8.64 17.24
CA ALA A 330 -1.90 -8.20 15.85
C ALA A 330 -3.15 -8.74 15.17
N ASN A 331 -3.66 -7.98 14.21
CA ASN A 331 -4.52 -8.52 13.18
C ASN A 331 -3.62 -9.21 12.16
N VAL A 332 -3.95 -10.44 11.76
CA VAL A 332 -3.17 -11.24 10.83
C VAL A 332 -4.09 -11.76 9.74
N CYS A 333 -3.71 -11.54 8.49
CA CYS A 333 -4.28 -12.27 7.37
C CYS A 333 -3.42 -13.51 7.10
N TRP A 334 -4.02 -14.69 7.14
CA TRP A 334 -3.36 -15.93 6.78
C TRP A 334 -3.33 -16.10 5.27
N LEU A 335 -2.14 -16.33 4.71
CA LEU A 335 -1.88 -16.32 3.26
C LEU A 335 -1.58 -17.71 2.69
N SER A 336 -1.31 -18.69 3.56
CA SER A 336 -0.93 -20.04 3.16
C SER A 336 -2.15 -20.95 2.99
N GLU A 337 -2.09 -21.83 2.00
CA GLU A 337 -3.04 -22.94 1.84
C GLU A 337 -2.90 -23.97 2.96
N THR A 338 -1.69 -24.10 3.53
CA THR A 338 -1.49 -24.95 4.71
C THR A 338 -2.09 -24.24 5.93
N PRO A 339 -3.02 -24.89 6.66
CA PRO A 339 -3.59 -24.29 7.86
C PRO A 339 -2.52 -23.95 8.91
N MET A 340 -2.79 -22.88 9.64
CA MET A 340 -1.96 -22.45 10.75
C MET A 340 -1.89 -23.53 11.83
N SER A 341 -0.69 -23.80 12.34
CA SER A 341 -0.45 -24.76 13.41
C SER A 341 0.20 -24.08 14.62
N PRO A 342 -0.46 -24.06 15.78
CA PRO A 342 0.12 -23.51 17.01
C PRO A 342 1.39 -24.23 17.49
N ALA A 343 1.61 -25.48 17.03
CA ALA A 343 2.77 -26.28 17.39
C ALA A 343 4.04 -25.90 16.59
N ARG A 344 3.87 -25.23 15.43
CA ARG A 344 5.00 -24.84 14.58
C ARG A 344 5.70 -23.60 15.13
N THR A 345 6.99 -23.53 14.84
CA THR A 345 7.77 -22.30 14.99
C THR A 345 7.68 -21.53 13.68
N TYR A 346 7.46 -20.23 13.79
CA TYR A 346 7.44 -19.30 12.67
C TYR A 346 8.60 -18.32 12.80
N LEU A 347 8.94 -17.63 11.72
CA LEU A 347 9.75 -16.43 11.75
C LEU A 347 8.83 -15.23 11.56
N VAL A 348 8.97 -14.21 12.41
CA VAL A 348 8.39 -12.90 12.19
C VAL A 348 9.49 -12.03 11.60
N ARG A 349 9.29 -11.56 10.37
CA ARG A 349 10.13 -10.53 9.76
C ARG A 349 9.48 -9.18 9.99
N HIS A 350 10.14 -8.35 10.77
CA HIS A 350 9.75 -6.99 11.09
C HIS A 350 10.85 -6.04 10.61
N THR A 351 10.54 -5.19 9.64
CA THR A 351 11.54 -4.39 8.90
C THR A 351 12.68 -5.25 8.33
N SER A 352 13.93 -5.01 8.70
CA SER A 352 15.11 -5.81 8.32
C SER A 352 15.45 -6.92 9.32
N ARG A 353 14.71 -7.04 10.44
CA ARG A 353 14.95 -8.01 11.52
C ARG A 353 14.06 -9.25 11.35
N GLU A 354 14.64 -10.42 11.60
CA GLU A 354 13.89 -11.69 11.68
C GLU A 354 14.03 -12.29 13.07
N VAL A 355 12.91 -12.68 13.66
CA VAL A 355 12.87 -13.31 14.99
C VAL A 355 12.00 -14.55 14.98
N LYS A 356 12.42 -15.60 15.70
CA LYS A 356 11.55 -16.76 15.90
C LYS A 356 10.33 -16.37 16.71
N ALA A 357 9.18 -16.92 16.36
CA ALA A 357 7.91 -16.63 16.98
C ALA A 357 7.05 -17.89 17.12
N LYS A 358 6.16 -17.87 18.12
CA LYS A 358 5.07 -18.83 18.27
C LYS A 358 3.74 -18.10 18.41
N ILE A 359 2.70 -18.64 17.80
CA ILE A 359 1.34 -18.16 18.01
C ILE A 359 0.91 -18.59 19.40
N ALA A 360 0.70 -17.62 20.29
CA ALA A 360 0.36 -17.86 21.68
C ALA A 360 -1.14 -18.11 21.87
N LYS A 361 -1.96 -17.33 21.17
CA LYS A 361 -3.42 -17.40 21.23
C LYS A 361 -4.04 -16.79 19.97
N ILE A 362 -5.17 -17.32 19.52
CA ILE A 362 -6.09 -16.64 18.63
C ILE A 362 -7.23 -16.07 19.48
N ASP A 363 -7.46 -14.77 19.41
CA ASP A 363 -8.58 -14.13 20.12
C ASP A 363 -9.89 -14.40 19.39
N TYR A 364 -9.91 -14.10 18.09
CA TYR A 364 -11.05 -14.38 17.21
C TYR A 364 -10.63 -14.32 15.74
N ARG A 365 -11.37 -15.02 14.88
CA ARG A 365 -11.44 -14.78 13.44
C ARG A 365 -12.55 -13.77 13.17
N LEU A 366 -12.31 -12.84 12.25
CA LEU A 366 -13.34 -11.95 11.74
C LEU A 366 -14.01 -12.57 10.52
N ASP A 367 -15.31 -12.83 10.60
CA ASP A 367 -16.09 -13.12 9.39
C ASP A 367 -16.25 -11.82 8.59
N ILE A 368 -15.70 -11.79 7.38
CA ILE A 368 -15.66 -10.56 6.57
C ILE A 368 -17.05 -10.20 5.99
N ASN A 369 -17.96 -11.18 5.89
CA ASN A 369 -19.30 -11.00 5.36
C ASN A 369 -20.27 -10.46 6.44
N THR A 370 -20.22 -11.03 7.65
CA THR A 370 -21.11 -10.66 8.75
C THR A 370 -20.51 -9.60 9.69
N LEU A 371 -19.18 -9.49 9.70
CA LEU A 371 -18.37 -8.70 10.64
C LEU A 371 -18.40 -9.24 12.08
N GLU A 372 -18.80 -10.49 12.26
CA GLU A 372 -18.84 -11.14 13.57
C GLU A 372 -17.47 -11.70 13.96
N HIS A 373 -17.22 -11.73 15.27
CA HIS A 373 -16.03 -12.32 15.85
C HIS A 373 -16.29 -13.78 16.21
N GLU A 374 -15.57 -14.68 15.58
CA GLU A 374 -15.74 -16.12 15.75
C GLU A 374 -14.56 -16.73 16.51
N PRO A 375 -14.81 -17.58 17.53
CA PRO A 375 -13.74 -18.32 18.18
C PRO A 375 -13.24 -19.43 17.26
N VAL A 376 -11.93 -19.47 17.01
CA VAL A 376 -11.27 -20.50 16.20
C VAL A 376 -9.97 -20.96 16.84
N THR A 377 -9.52 -22.18 16.52
CA THR A 377 -8.27 -22.76 17.01
C THR A 377 -7.18 -22.86 15.94
N THR A 378 -7.55 -22.66 14.67
CA THR A 378 -6.65 -22.66 13.51
C THR A 378 -7.12 -21.58 12.52
N LEU A 379 -6.25 -21.23 11.58
CA LEU A 379 -6.53 -20.30 10.48
C LEU A 379 -6.28 -21.01 9.16
N VAL A 380 -7.20 -20.84 8.22
CA VAL A 380 -7.04 -21.28 6.84
C VAL A 380 -6.77 -20.09 5.91
N MET A 381 -6.42 -20.37 4.66
CA MET A 381 -6.11 -19.32 3.68
C MET A 381 -7.23 -18.26 3.64
N ASN A 382 -6.82 -16.98 3.61
CA ASN A 382 -7.69 -15.80 3.60
C ASN A 382 -8.44 -15.51 4.90
N ASP A 383 -8.27 -16.30 5.97
CA ASP A 383 -8.77 -15.93 7.29
C ASP A 383 -8.05 -14.67 7.78
N ILE A 384 -8.84 -13.75 8.36
CA ILE A 384 -8.32 -12.59 9.08
C ILE A 384 -8.65 -12.80 10.56
N ALA A 385 -7.63 -12.76 11.41
CA ALA A 385 -7.81 -13.02 12.83
C ALA A 385 -7.01 -12.06 13.69
N ARG A 386 -7.54 -11.80 14.88
CA ARG A 386 -6.81 -11.16 15.97
C ARG A 386 -6.07 -12.25 16.74
N LEU A 387 -4.74 -12.15 16.84
CA LEU A 387 -3.92 -13.14 17.53
C LEU A 387 -2.74 -12.51 18.27
N SER A 388 -2.19 -13.25 19.22
CA SER A 388 -1.00 -12.88 19.99
C SER A 388 0.19 -13.76 19.59
N LEU A 389 1.35 -13.14 19.35
CA LEU A 389 2.61 -13.81 19.02
C LEU A 389 3.61 -13.61 20.16
N LYS A 390 4.25 -14.69 20.58
CA LYS A 390 5.43 -14.65 21.46
C LYS A 390 6.70 -14.75 20.65
N LEU A 391 7.61 -13.82 20.85
CA LEU A 391 8.86 -13.67 20.10
C LEU A 391 10.05 -14.14 20.95
N ALA A 392 11.00 -14.81 20.32
CA ALA A 392 12.23 -15.28 20.97
C ALA A 392 13.16 -14.11 21.33
N GLN A 393 13.13 -13.05 20.54
CA GLN A 393 13.88 -11.81 20.73
C GLN A 393 12.94 -10.61 20.57
N PRO A 394 13.22 -9.47 21.22
CA PRO A 394 12.37 -8.31 21.09
C PRO A 394 12.41 -7.73 19.67
N ILE A 395 11.32 -7.09 19.28
CA ILE A 395 11.25 -6.19 18.13
C ILE A 395 10.93 -4.76 18.62
N PHE A 396 11.14 -3.78 17.74
CA PHE A 396 11.00 -2.35 18.01
C PHE A 396 9.84 -1.82 17.18
N ALA A 397 8.64 -2.16 17.63
CA ALA A 397 7.42 -1.95 16.85
C ALA A 397 6.62 -0.75 17.34
N ASP A 398 5.86 -0.19 16.42
CA ASP A 398 4.82 0.80 16.70
C ASP A 398 3.45 0.16 16.46
N ALA A 399 2.39 0.80 16.96
CA ALA A 399 1.04 0.46 16.54
C ALA A 399 0.88 0.79 15.03
N TYR A 400 0.25 -0.11 14.26
CA TYR A 400 0.07 0.08 12.81
C TYR A 400 -0.69 1.36 12.45
N ARG A 401 -1.59 1.81 13.34
CA ARG A 401 -2.34 3.07 13.20
C ARG A 401 -1.49 4.32 13.39
N SER A 402 -0.36 4.20 14.09
CA SER A 402 0.57 5.31 14.35
C SER A 402 1.70 5.34 13.34
N ASN A 403 2.20 4.16 12.94
CA ASN A 403 3.26 4.02 11.94
C ASN A 403 3.07 2.70 11.19
N ARG A 404 2.72 2.78 9.91
CA ARG A 404 2.43 1.59 9.10
C ARG A 404 3.69 0.76 8.82
N ALA A 405 4.85 1.41 8.69
CA ALA A 405 6.08 0.72 8.31
C ALA A 405 6.61 -0.18 9.44
N THR A 406 6.57 0.31 10.68
CA THR A 406 6.99 -0.44 11.88
C THR A 406 5.84 -1.08 12.66
N GLY A 407 4.59 -0.89 12.25
CA GLY A 407 3.47 -1.68 12.72
C GLY A 407 3.15 -2.89 11.84
N ALA A 408 3.78 -3.01 10.66
CA ALA A 408 3.61 -4.15 9.77
C ALA A 408 4.68 -5.23 10.01
N PHE A 409 4.31 -6.49 9.79
CA PHE A 409 5.25 -7.59 9.73
C PHE A 409 4.73 -8.72 8.83
N ILE A 410 5.60 -9.63 8.45
CA ILE A 410 5.20 -10.89 7.81
C ILE A 410 5.56 -12.08 8.69
N ILE A 411 4.77 -13.14 8.57
CA ILE A 411 4.98 -14.43 9.20
C ILE A 411 5.48 -15.38 8.13
N ILE A 412 6.60 -16.04 8.40
CA ILE A 412 7.27 -16.99 7.51
C ILE A 412 7.29 -18.34 8.21
N ASP A 413 6.96 -19.42 7.49
CA ASP A 413 7.13 -20.77 8.01
C ASP A 413 8.62 -21.14 7.99
N GLU A 414 9.20 -21.43 9.16
CA GLU A 414 10.64 -21.68 9.32
C GLU A 414 11.13 -22.89 8.50
N SER A 415 10.26 -23.87 8.24
CA SER A 415 10.63 -25.09 7.52
C SER A 415 10.64 -24.93 6.00
N THR A 416 9.78 -24.05 5.47
CA THR A 416 9.61 -23.87 4.02
C THR A 416 10.14 -22.53 3.51
N ASN A 417 10.42 -21.57 4.39
CA ASN A 417 10.70 -20.16 4.08
C ASN A 417 9.58 -19.45 3.31
N ASN A 418 8.37 -20.03 3.26
CA ASN A 418 7.22 -19.40 2.63
C ASN A 418 6.62 -18.33 3.54
N THR A 419 6.21 -17.21 2.97
CA THR A 419 5.39 -16.22 3.70
C THR A 419 3.99 -16.79 3.87
N VAL A 420 3.60 -17.04 5.12
CA VAL A 420 2.33 -17.67 5.49
C VAL A 420 1.32 -16.70 6.09
N GLY A 421 1.75 -15.51 6.49
CA GLY A 421 0.86 -14.49 7.06
C GLY A 421 1.40 -13.08 6.88
N ALA A 422 0.49 -12.11 6.88
CA ALA A 422 0.81 -10.68 6.97
C ALA A 422 0.08 -10.09 8.18
N GLY A 423 0.80 -9.33 9.01
CA GLY A 423 0.32 -8.85 10.30
C GLY A 423 0.39 -7.34 10.45
N MET A 424 -0.58 -6.80 11.20
CA MET A 424 -0.67 -5.40 11.60
C MET A 424 -0.78 -5.35 13.12
N ILE A 425 0.23 -4.78 13.76
CA ILE A 425 0.32 -4.63 15.22
C ILE A 425 -0.75 -3.65 15.69
N ALA A 426 -1.44 -4.05 16.76
CA ALA A 426 -2.60 -3.37 17.34
C ALA A 426 -2.42 -1.89 17.61
#